data_AF-A0AAJ5WMS7-F1
#
_entry.id   AF-A0AAJ5WMS7-F1
#
_cell.length_a   1.000
_cell.length_b   1.000
_cell.length_c   1.000
_cell.angle_alpha   90.00
_cell.angle_beta   90.00
_cell.angle_gamma   90.00
#
_symmetry.space_group_name_H-M   'P 1'
#
loop_
_entity.id
_entity.type
_entity.pdbx_description
1 polymer ?
#
loop_
_entity_poly.entity_id
_entity_poly.type
_entity_poly.pdbx_seq_one_letter_code
_entity_poly.pdbx_strand_id
1 'polypeptide(L)'
;MSKTATAKPRAAKQSPAEQIVKINKQELKLTNLTKLYFPKDKISKGDVIAYYDSIAPVLLPYLKNRPMSLKRNPNGIDAPAFYHKDAGEQAPDWIDTYDVYAESSNKVVNYIVCNNKATLLYLANLGCIEMNPWNSTVNKPDNPSYLIIDIDPSKKNTFDQVISVAQATQEVLNRAGAVSYCKTSGASGLHVYLPLNARYPYELAREFAEIVATLVHEQLQGITSIERSLSKRGNKIYVDYLQNSRGQTLASAYSLRPEPGATVSAPLLWKEVKAGLHPSQFTIFNIESRVKKLGDIFYMVLKKGNDLRHCLKNLGY
;
A
#
# COMPACT_ATOMS: atom_id res chain seq x y z
N MET A 1 50.41 -9.03 -7.48
CA MET A 1 49.87 -9.45 -6.16
C MET A 1 49.10 -8.27 -5.57
N SER A 2 47.77 -8.23 -5.74
CA SER A 2 46.93 -7.17 -5.17
C SER A 2 46.05 -7.78 -4.09
N LYS A 3 46.25 -7.34 -2.84
CA LYS A 3 45.50 -7.80 -1.67
C LYS A 3 44.14 -7.14 -1.66
N THR A 4 43.10 -7.89 -1.98
CA THR A 4 41.71 -7.51 -1.74
C THR A 4 41.48 -7.43 -0.23
N ALA A 5 41.25 -6.22 0.29
CA ALA A 5 40.85 -6.01 1.66
C ALA A 5 39.41 -6.49 1.85
N THR A 6 39.24 -7.62 2.53
CA THR A 6 37.94 -8.11 2.99
C THR A 6 37.43 -7.21 4.11
N ALA A 7 36.33 -6.51 3.86
CA ALA A 7 35.61 -5.76 4.90
C ALA A 7 35.09 -6.74 5.97
N LYS A 8 35.50 -6.54 7.23
CA LYS A 8 35.01 -7.32 8.37
C LYS A 8 33.50 -7.13 8.54
N PRO A 9 32.73 -8.19 8.85
CA PRO A 9 31.32 -8.05 9.20
C PRO A 9 31.18 -7.24 10.49
N ARG A 10 30.34 -6.21 10.46
CA ARG A 10 29.97 -5.41 11.62
C ARG A 10 29.22 -6.32 12.60
N ALA A 11 29.76 -6.51 13.80
CA ALA A 11 29.11 -7.28 14.86
C ALA A 11 27.69 -6.74 15.11
N ALA A 12 26.68 -7.60 14.98
CA ALA A 12 25.31 -7.26 15.29
C ALA A 12 25.19 -7.04 16.81
N LYS A 13 24.95 -5.79 17.23
CA LYS A 13 24.49 -5.52 18.59
C LYS A 13 23.16 -6.27 18.77
N GLN A 14 23.09 -7.19 19.71
CA GLN A 14 21.82 -7.83 20.08
C GLN A 14 20.87 -6.73 20.57
N SER A 15 19.84 -6.45 19.78
CA SER A 15 18.75 -5.58 20.20
C SER A 15 18.03 -6.24 21.38
N PRO A 16 17.66 -5.48 22.43
CA PRO A 16 16.97 -6.03 23.60
C PRO A 16 15.61 -6.62 23.18
N ALA A 17 15.11 -7.62 23.91
CA ALA A 17 13.83 -8.27 23.59
C ALA A 17 12.63 -7.33 23.81
N GLU A 18 12.75 -6.37 24.74
CA GLU A 18 11.79 -5.31 25.00
C GLU A 18 12.50 -3.96 25.11
N GLN A 19 11.81 -2.88 24.75
CA GLN A 19 12.34 -1.53 24.88
C GLN A 19 11.18 -0.54 25.10
N ILE A 20 11.36 0.41 26.00
CA ILE A 20 10.49 1.58 26.09
C ILE A 20 11.08 2.69 25.23
N VAL A 21 10.31 3.22 24.29
CA VAL A 21 10.70 4.35 23.45
C VAL A 21 9.80 5.55 23.74
N LYS A 22 10.40 6.73 23.82
CA LYS A 22 9.67 8.00 23.92
C LYS A 22 9.66 8.69 22.56
N ILE A 23 8.47 8.86 22.00
CA ILE A 23 8.25 9.55 20.73
C ILE A 23 7.43 10.79 21.03
N ASN A 24 8.08 11.95 21.00
CA ASN A 24 7.52 13.20 21.50
C ASN A 24 7.07 13.04 22.97
N LYS A 25 5.77 13.18 23.25
CA LYS A 25 5.18 13.03 24.59
C LYS A 25 4.67 11.61 24.87
N GLN A 26 4.72 10.71 23.89
CA GLN A 26 4.17 9.37 24.00
C GLN A 26 5.23 8.35 24.39
N GLU A 27 4.89 7.48 25.34
CA GLU A 27 5.71 6.36 25.76
C GLU A 27 5.16 5.05 25.18
N LEU A 28 6.01 4.30 24.48
CA LEU A 28 5.63 3.05 23.84
C LEU A 28 6.51 1.92 24.34
N LYS A 29 5.88 0.89 24.92
CA LYS A 29 6.52 -0.38 25.23
C LYS A 29 6.55 -1.27 23.99
N LEU A 30 7.72 -1.39 23.36
CA LEU A 30 7.98 -2.34 22.28
C LEU A 30 8.37 -3.69 22.86
N THR A 31 7.82 -4.77 22.31
CA THR A 31 8.01 -6.13 22.87
C THR A 31 8.37 -7.14 21.78
N ASN A 32 9.00 -8.24 22.17
CA ASN A 32 9.37 -9.34 21.27
C ASN A 32 10.22 -8.89 20.07
N LEU A 33 11.12 -7.92 20.26
CA LEU A 33 11.86 -7.27 19.17
C LEU A 33 12.75 -8.23 18.39
N THR A 34 13.26 -9.29 19.03
CA THR A 34 14.09 -10.32 18.40
C THR A 34 13.30 -11.39 17.66
N LYS A 35 11.97 -11.40 17.76
CA LYS A 35 11.11 -12.40 17.11
C LYS A 35 11.21 -12.26 15.59
N LEU A 36 11.52 -13.34 14.89
CA LEU A 36 11.59 -13.34 13.43
C LEU A 36 10.19 -13.24 12.82
N TYR A 37 9.96 -12.19 12.03
CA TYR A 37 8.76 -12.05 11.20
C TYR A 37 8.97 -12.66 9.82
N PHE A 38 10.21 -12.62 9.31
CA PHE A 38 10.63 -13.28 8.07
C PHE A 38 11.80 -14.22 8.38
N PRO A 39 11.54 -15.49 8.75
CA PRO A 39 12.58 -16.40 9.23
C PRO A 39 13.69 -16.66 8.20
N LYS A 40 13.33 -16.83 6.92
CA LYS A 40 14.29 -17.09 5.83
C LYS A 40 15.23 -15.90 5.59
N ASP A 41 14.69 -14.70 5.67
CA ASP A 41 15.43 -13.45 5.46
C ASP A 41 16.11 -12.93 6.74
N LYS A 42 15.87 -13.59 7.88
CA LYS A 42 16.35 -13.21 9.22
C LYS A 42 15.92 -11.79 9.62
N ILE A 43 14.74 -11.36 9.19
CA ILE A 43 14.17 -10.05 9.55
C ILE A 43 13.30 -10.22 10.78
N SER A 44 13.65 -9.48 11.83
CA SER A 44 12.95 -9.46 13.11
C SER A 44 11.80 -8.45 13.14
N LYS A 45 10.94 -8.56 14.15
CA LYS A 45 9.93 -7.55 14.48
C LYS A 45 10.59 -6.19 14.74
N GLY A 46 11.75 -6.17 15.39
CA GLY A 46 12.53 -4.96 15.62
C GLY A 46 12.98 -4.29 14.32
N ASP A 47 13.38 -5.07 13.32
CA ASP A 47 13.76 -4.54 12.01
C ASP A 47 12.55 -3.92 11.27
N VAL A 48 11.38 -4.55 11.36
CA VAL A 48 10.13 -3.99 10.81
C VAL A 48 9.75 -2.68 11.49
N ILE A 49 9.87 -2.59 12.82
CA ILE A 49 9.62 -1.35 13.56
C ILE A 49 10.64 -0.27 13.19
N ALA A 50 11.92 -0.63 13.10
CA ALA A 50 13.00 0.29 12.72
C ALA A 50 12.81 0.84 11.30
N TYR A 51 12.37 0.00 10.36
CA TYR A 51 11.98 0.44 9.02
C TYR A 51 10.86 1.47 9.06
N TYR A 52 9.78 1.19 9.79
CA TYR A 52 8.66 2.12 9.88
C TYR A 52 9.05 3.44 10.56
N ASP A 53 9.97 3.41 11.51
CA ASP A 53 10.53 4.61 12.12
C ASP A 53 11.33 5.47 11.13
N SER A 54 12.16 4.82 10.29
CA SER A 54 13.01 5.52 9.32
C SER A 54 12.21 6.08 8.14
N ILE A 55 11.20 5.34 7.66
CA ILE A 55 10.39 5.74 6.50
C ILE A 55 9.22 6.68 6.86
N ALA A 56 8.93 6.86 8.16
CA ALA A 56 7.80 7.65 8.64
C ALA A 56 7.66 9.04 7.97
N PRO A 57 8.73 9.82 7.70
CA PRO A 57 8.59 11.14 7.08
C PRO A 57 7.91 11.13 5.72
N VAL A 58 8.12 10.08 4.91
CA VAL A 58 7.48 9.94 3.59
C VAL A 58 6.22 9.08 3.65
N LEU A 59 6.11 8.13 4.59
CA LEU A 59 4.94 7.26 4.69
C LEU A 59 3.73 7.93 5.37
N LEU A 60 3.93 8.71 6.44
CA LEU A 60 2.83 9.30 7.22
C LEU A 60 1.87 10.18 6.41
N PRO A 61 2.30 10.98 5.41
CA PRO A 61 1.37 11.72 4.55
C PRO A 61 0.30 10.84 3.90
N TYR A 62 0.60 9.57 3.61
CA TYR A 62 -0.34 8.61 3.01
C TYR A 62 -1.29 7.97 4.01
N LEU A 63 -1.00 8.04 5.32
CA LEU A 63 -1.85 7.50 6.39
C LEU A 63 -2.68 8.57 7.10
N LYS A 64 -2.23 9.81 7.06
CA LYS A 64 -2.80 10.92 7.82
C LYS A 64 -4.31 11.07 7.58
N ASN A 65 -5.06 11.11 8.67
CA ASN A 65 -6.51 11.25 8.73
C ASN A 65 -7.27 10.11 8.04
N ARG A 66 -6.65 8.94 7.85
CA ARG A 66 -7.29 7.79 7.21
C ARG A 66 -7.54 6.67 8.23
N PRO A 67 -8.77 6.16 8.33
CA PRO A 67 -9.04 4.94 9.09
C PRO A 67 -8.18 3.78 8.56
N MET A 68 -7.65 2.96 9.47
CA MET A 68 -6.75 1.85 9.15
C MET A 68 -7.46 0.50 9.29
N SER A 69 -7.35 -0.35 8.27
CA SER A 69 -7.69 -1.77 8.39
C SER A 69 -6.44 -2.55 8.78
N LEU A 70 -6.39 -3.14 9.98
CA LEU A 70 -5.18 -3.78 10.45
C LEU A 70 -5.16 -5.25 10.04
N LYS A 71 -4.15 -5.67 9.28
CA LYS A 71 -3.83 -7.07 9.06
C LYS A 71 -2.62 -7.41 9.90
N ARG A 72 -2.81 -8.25 10.92
CA ARG A 72 -1.81 -8.55 11.93
C ARG A 72 -1.17 -9.91 11.67
N ASN A 73 0.16 -9.93 11.67
CA ASN A 73 1.05 -11.08 11.56
C ASN A 73 1.87 -11.21 12.87
N PRO A 74 1.24 -11.43 14.04
CA PRO A 74 1.96 -11.43 15.32
C PRO A 74 3.04 -12.52 15.41
N ASN A 75 2.92 -13.57 14.58
CA ASN A 75 3.80 -14.73 14.51
C ASN A 75 4.63 -14.79 13.21
N GLY A 76 4.73 -13.68 12.47
CA GLY A 76 5.46 -13.61 11.21
C GLY A 76 4.64 -14.06 10.00
N ILE A 77 5.31 -14.16 8.84
CA ILE A 77 4.66 -14.41 7.54
C ILE A 77 4.29 -15.87 7.29
N ASP A 78 4.95 -16.81 7.96
CA ASP A 78 4.71 -18.26 7.80
C ASP A 78 3.52 -18.76 8.64
N ALA A 79 2.95 -17.90 9.48
CA ALA A 79 1.80 -18.19 10.34
C ALA A 79 0.54 -17.44 9.87
N PRO A 80 -0.67 -17.94 10.20
CA PRO A 80 -1.92 -17.25 9.85
C PRO A 80 -1.96 -15.79 10.32
N ALA A 81 -2.37 -14.92 9.42
CA ALA A 81 -2.70 -13.53 9.73
C ALA A 81 -4.18 -13.40 10.10
N PHE A 82 -4.55 -12.30 10.75
CA PHE A 82 -5.96 -11.97 11.00
C PHE A 82 -6.23 -10.47 10.80
N TYR A 83 -7.47 -10.15 10.46
CA TYR A 83 -7.93 -8.77 10.36
C TYR A 83 -8.46 -8.26 11.70
N HIS A 84 -8.09 -7.04 12.04
CA HIS A 84 -8.50 -6.32 13.23
C HIS A 84 -8.86 -4.90 12.81
N LYS A 85 -10.13 -4.52 12.93
CA LYS A 85 -10.60 -3.20 12.51
C LYS A 85 -10.96 -2.30 13.69
N ASP A 86 -11.47 -2.91 14.76
CA ASP A 86 -11.79 -2.22 16.00
C ASP A 86 -10.53 -2.00 16.82
N ALA A 87 -10.26 -0.78 17.25
CA ALA A 87 -9.19 -0.46 18.18
C ALA A 87 -9.42 -1.11 19.55
N GLY A 88 -10.70 -1.28 19.92
CA GLY A 88 -11.13 -1.72 21.24
C GLY A 88 -10.70 -0.75 22.36
N GLU A 89 -10.97 -1.14 23.60
CA GLU A 89 -10.62 -0.35 24.80
C GLU A 89 -9.12 -0.39 25.14
N GLN A 90 -8.34 -1.25 24.47
CA GLN A 90 -6.92 -1.48 24.77
C GLN A 90 -5.97 -0.56 23.99
N ALA A 91 -6.49 0.25 23.06
CA ALA A 91 -5.68 1.25 22.39
C ALA A 91 -5.29 2.35 23.39
N PRO A 92 -4.03 2.81 23.40
CA PRO A 92 -3.65 3.98 24.19
C PRO A 92 -4.51 5.21 23.88
N ASP A 93 -4.82 5.99 24.91
CA ASP A 93 -5.67 7.19 24.88
C ASP A 93 -5.24 8.26 23.87
N TRP A 94 -3.95 8.33 23.56
CA TRP A 94 -3.38 9.26 22.59
C TRP A 94 -3.52 8.82 21.13
N ILE A 95 -4.08 7.64 20.86
CA ILE A 95 -4.34 7.16 19.49
C ILE A 95 -5.70 7.67 19.04
N ASP A 96 -5.70 8.48 17.98
CA ASP A 96 -6.92 8.92 17.32
C ASP A 96 -7.71 7.72 16.75
N THR A 97 -9.03 7.73 16.94
CA THR A 97 -9.96 6.74 16.39
C THR A 97 -11.05 7.40 15.53
N TYR A 98 -11.71 6.60 14.70
CA TYR A 98 -12.85 7.01 13.89
C TYR A 98 -13.93 5.95 13.91
N ASP A 99 -15.11 6.34 14.38
CA ASP A 99 -16.23 5.44 14.61
C ASP A 99 -17.02 5.23 13.32
N VAL A 100 -17.27 3.96 12.99
CA VAL A 100 -18.06 3.58 11.82
C VAL A 100 -19.11 2.58 12.25
N TYR A 101 -20.37 2.91 11.98
CA TYR A 101 -21.46 1.96 12.15
C TYR A 101 -21.38 0.86 11.09
N ALA A 102 -21.17 -0.38 11.52
CA ALA A 102 -21.14 -1.56 10.66
C ALA A 102 -22.51 -2.25 10.71
N GLU A 103 -23.34 -2.00 9.69
CA GLU A 103 -24.68 -2.58 9.54
C GLU A 103 -24.66 -4.12 9.59
N SER A 104 -23.67 -4.75 8.95
CA SER A 104 -23.51 -6.21 8.90
C SER A 104 -23.41 -6.87 10.28
N SER A 105 -22.93 -6.13 11.28
CA SER A 105 -22.74 -6.62 12.65
C SER A 105 -23.55 -5.84 13.69
N ASN A 106 -24.33 -4.84 13.27
CA ASN A 106 -25.10 -3.94 14.12
C ASN A 106 -24.27 -3.35 15.28
N LYS A 107 -23.04 -2.91 14.98
CA LYS A 107 -22.05 -2.42 15.96
C LYS A 107 -21.29 -1.22 15.43
N VAL A 108 -20.86 -0.33 16.33
CA VAL A 108 -19.86 0.70 16.03
C VAL A 108 -18.48 0.05 16.07
N VAL A 109 -17.68 0.27 15.02
CA VAL A 109 -16.29 -0.17 14.92
C VAL A 109 -15.39 1.05 15.01
N ASN A 110 -14.47 1.06 15.97
CA ASN A 110 -13.56 2.18 16.20
C ASN A 110 -12.27 1.97 15.40
N TYR A 111 -12.15 2.57 14.22
CA TYR A 111 -10.95 2.40 13.41
C TYR A 111 -9.80 3.27 13.94
N ILE A 112 -8.60 2.69 14.07
CA ILE A 112 -7.39 3.50 14.37
C ILE A 112 -7.10 4.45 13.21
N VAL A 113 -6.75 5.71 13.52
CA VAL A 113 -6.27 6.71 12.57
C VAL A 113 -4.80 6.99 12.82
N CYS A 114 -3.94 6.66 11.85
CA CYS A 114 -2.49 6.76 12.01
C CYS A 114 -1.98 8.16 11.61
N ASN A 115 -2.04 9.10 12.57
CA ASN A 115 -1.69 10.51 12.34
C ASN A 115 -0.24 10.88 12.65
N ASN A 116 0.50 10.02 13.34
CA ASN A 116 1.82 10.34 13.83
C ASN A 116 2.72 9.09 13.92
N LYS A 117 4.02 9.34 14.10
CA LYS A 117 5.03 8.29 14.19
C LYS A 117 4.79 7.33 15.37
N ALA A 118 4.32 7.82 16.51
CA ALA A 118 4.04 6.97 17.67
C ALA A 118 2.95 5.94 17.32
N THR A 119 1.85 6.38 16.70
CA THR A 119 0.79 5.47 16.25
C THR A 119 1.31 4.48 15.21
N LEU A 120 2.15 4.91 14.27
CA LEU A 120 2.76 4.02 13.27
C LEU A 120 3.58 2.90 13.93
N LEU A 121 4.44 3.23 14.90
CA LEU A 121 5.26 2.23 15.58
C LEU A 121 4.42 1.34 16.49
N TYR A 122 3.34 1.86 17.08
CA TYR A 122 2.36 1.06 17.81
C TYR A 122 1.71 0.02 16.89
N LEU A 123 1.26 0.40 15.68
CA LEU A 123 0.68 -0.52 14.71
C LEU A 123 1.68 -1.63 14.30
N ALA A 124 2.93 -1.27 14.03
CA ALA A 124 3.98 -2.24 13.75
C ALA A 124 4.23 -3.17 14.96
N ASN A 125 4.21 -2.63 16.18
CA ASN A 125 4.36 -3.39 17.41
C ASN A 125 3.18 -4.35 17.68
N LEU A 126 1.97 -4.01 17.24
CA LEU A 126 0.81 -4.92 17.25
C LEU A 126 0.94 -6.09 16.26
N GLY A 127 1.95 -6.05 15.39
CA GLY A 127 2.22 -7.05 14.36
C GLY A 127 1.66 -6.69 12.99
N CYS A 128 1.31 -5.43 12.73
CA CYS A 128 0.96 -5.00 11.39
C CYS A 128 2.23 -4.89 10.55
N ILE A 129 2.47 -5.89 9.69
CA ILE A 129 3.56 -5.82 8.69
C ILE A 129 3.18 -4.84 7.59
N GLU A 130 1.92 -4.84 7.15
CA GLU A 130 1.40 -3.92 6.14
C GLU A 130 0.47 -2.85 6.74
N MET A 131 0.47 -1.66 6.13
CA MET A 131 -0.33 -0.50 6.50
C MET A 131 -1.42 -0.30 5.44
N ASN A 132 -2.69 -0.53 5.80
CA ASN A 132 -3.82 -0.47 4.88
C ASN A 132 -4.80 0.67 5.24
N PRO A 133 -4.52 1.92 4.85
CA PRO A 133 -5.43 3.04 5.06
C PRO A 133 -6.62 2.99 4.10
N TRP A 134 -7.72 3.63 4.47
CA TRP A 134 -8.80 3.94 3.54
C TRP A 134 -8.35 4.91 2.44
N ASN A 135 -9.00 4.83 1.27
CA ASN A 135 -8.73 5.78 0.17
C ASN A 135 -9.33 7.17 0.44
N SER A 136 -10.27 7.29 1.38
CA SER A 136 -10.84 8.54 1.90
C SER A 136 -10.27 8.91 3.27
N THR A 137 -10.59 10.11 3.75
CA THR A 137 -10.19 10.60 5.08
C THR A 137 -11.41 10.73 5.98
N VAL A 138 -11.21 10.77 7.30
CA VAL A 138 -12.28 10.99 8.29
C VAL A 138 -13.08 12.28 8.04
N ASN A 139 -12.49 13.28 7.39
CA ASN A 139 -13.16 14.55 7.07
C ASN A 139 -14.17 14.42 5.91
N LYS A 140 -13.93 13.48 4.99
CA LYS A 140 -14.77 13.20 3.82
C LYS A 140 -14.78 11.70 3.55
N PRO A 141 -15.43 10.90 4.42
CA PRO A 141 -15.29 9.44 4.44
C PRO A 141 -15.84 8.76 3.18
N ASP A 142 -16.78 9.39 2.47
CA ASP A 142 -17.37 8.84 1.24
C ASP A 142 -16.75 9.42 -0.05
N ASN A 143 -15.79 10.34 0.07
CA ASN A 143 -15.10 10.96 -1.08
C ASN A 143 -13.61 10.59 -1.06
N PRO A 144 -13.15 9.62 -1.86
CA PRO A 144 -11.75 9.23 -1.87
C PRO A 144 -10.82 10.36 -2.31
N SER A 145 -9.62 10.39 -1.73
CA SER A 145 -8.54 11.28 -2.17
C SER A 145 -7.97 10.89 -3.52
N TYR A 146 -8.09 9.62 -3.90
CA TYR A 146 -7.61 9.06 -5.16
C TYR A 146 -8.43 7.85 -5.58
N LEU A 147 -8.52 7.65 -6.90
CA LEU A 147 -9.02 6.47 -7.57
C LEU A 147 -7.86 5.51 -7.83
N ILE A 148 -8.12 4.22 -7.79
CA ILE A 148 -7.12 3.18 -7.99
C ILE A 148 -7.58 2.19 -9.05
N ILE A 149 -6.71 1.88 -10.00
CA ILE A 149 -6.79 0.67 -10.83
C ILE A 149 -5.79 -0.33 -10.26
N ASP A 150 -6.29 -1.43 -9.73
CA ASP A 150 -5.48 -2.51 -9.16
C ASP A 150 -5.32 -3.63 -10.20
N ILE A 151 -4.08 -3.88 -10.59
CA ILE A 151 -3.74 -4.85 -11.63
C ILE A 151 -3.35 -6.14 -10.94
N ASP A 152 -4.32 -7.05 -10.83
CA ASP A 152 -4.24 -8.29 -10.05
C ASP A 152 -4.03 -9.52 -10.97
N PRO A 153 -2.78 -10.01 -11.11
CA PRO A 153 -2.50 -11.17 -11.94
C PRO A 153 -2.93 -12.49 -11.28
N SER A 154 -3.27 -13.47 -12.11
CA SER A 154 -3.31 -14.86 -11.68
C SER A 154 -1.89 -15.43 -11.52
N LYS A 155 -1.77 -16.59 -10.85
CA LYS A 155 -0.49 -17.30 -10.70
C LYS A 155 0.17 -17.71 -12.02
N LYS A 156 -0.55 -17.71 -13.14
CA LYS A 156 -0.01 -18.08 -14.46
C LYS A 156 0.47 -16.88 -15.28
N ASN A 157 0.22 -15.66 -14.83
CA ASN A 157 0.66 -14.47 -15.55
C ASN A 157 2.12 -14.14 -15.23
N THR A 158 2.85 -13.70 -16.25
CA THR A 158 4.20 -13.16 -16.04
C THR A 158 4.11 -11.70 -15.58
N PHE A 159 5.14 -11.21 -14.90
CA PHE A 159 5.16 -9.81 -14.50
C PHE A 159 5.28 -8.85 -15.70
N ASP A 160 5.85 -9.29 -16.83
CA ASP A 160 5.83 -8.52 -18.09
C ASP A 160 4.40 -8.32 -18.64
N GLN A 161 3.49 -9.28 -18.43
CA GLN A 161 2.08 -9.08 -18.72
C GLN A 161 1.45 -8.02 -17.80
N VAL A 162 1.79 -8.02 -16.50
CA VAL A 162 1.35 -6.99 -15.54
C VAL A 162 1.84 -5.60 -15.97
N ILE A 163 3.10 -5.49 -16.39
CA ILE A 163 3.67 -4.25 -16.92
C ILE A 163 2.89 -3.78 -18.16
N SER A 164 2.58 -4.69 -19.08
CA SER A 164 1.83 -4.37 -20.31
C SER A 164 0.44 -3.80 -19.97
N VAL A 165 -0.25 -4.37 -18.99
CA VAL A 165 -1.56 -3.87 -18.52
C VAL A 165 -1.42 -2.50 -17.85
N ALA A 166 -0.36 -2.26 -17.07
CA ALA A 166 -0.11 -0.96 -16.45
C ALA A 166 0.21 0.13 -17.48
N GLN A 167 0.94 -0.19 -18.53
CA GLN A 167 1.24 0.72 -19.64
C GLN A 167 -0.03 1.05 -20.45
N ALA A 168 -0.87 0.06 -20.76
CA ALA A 168 -2.18 0.30 -21.38
C ALA A 168 -3.09 1.18 -20.50
N THR A 169 -3.08 0.94 -19.19
CA THR A 169 -3.79 1.79 -18.22
C THR A 169 -3.29 3.23 -18.27
N GLN A 170 -1.95 3.43 -18.32
CA GLN A 170 -1.37 4.76 -18.47
C GLN A 170 -1.79 5.42 -19.79
N GLU A 171 -1.80 4.68 -20.89
CA GLU A 171 -2.19 5.18 -22.21
C GLU A 171 -3.63 5.68 -22.22
N VAL A 172 -4.57 4.89 -21.70
CA VAL A 172 -5.99 5.27 -21.57
C VAL A 172 -6.13 6.54 -20.72
N LEU A 173 -5.42 6.62 -19.59
CA LEU A 173 -5.46 7.79 -18.72
C LEU A 173 -4.82 9.03 -19.36
N ASN A 174 -3.75 8.88 -20.12
CA ASN A 174 -3.13 9.95 -20.89
C ASN A 174 -4.09 10.47 -21.97
N ARG A 175 -4.80 9.58 -22.68
CA ARG A 175 -5.85 9.95 -23.63
C ARG A 175 -6.99 10.72 -22.96
N ALA A 176 -7.35 10.36 -21.74
CA ALA A 176 -8.31 11.11 -20.93
C ALA A 176 -7.78 12.49 -20.48
N GLY A 177 -6.47 12.76 -20.62
CA GLY A 177 -5.84 13.97 -20.05
C GLY A 177 -5.69 13.90 -18.53
N ALA A 178 -5.73 12.71 -17.94
CA ALA A 178 -5.57 12.49 -16.51
C ALA A 178 -4.10 12.35 -16.12
N VAL A 179 -3.75 12.91 -14.96
CA VAL A 179 -2.46 12.66 -14.29
C VAL A 179 -2.60 11.41 -13.42
N SER A 180 -1.66 10.48 -13.59
CA SER A 180 -1.63 9.20 -12.89
C SER A 180 -0.24 8.86 -12.35
N TYR A 181 -0.20 8.01 -11.32
CA TYR A 181 1.03 7.57 -10.67
C TYR A 181 1.01 6.05 -10.49
N CYS A 182 2.16 5.40 -10.56
CA CYS A 182 2.26 3.95 -10.43
C CYS A 182 3.12 3.54 -9.24
N LYS A 183 2.76 2.43 -8.60
CA LYS A 183 3.60 1.76 -7.60
C LYS A 183 3.50 0.26 -7.75
N THR A 184 4.54 -0.46 -7.34
CA THR A 184 4.40 -1.89 -7.10
C THR A 184 3.39 -2.12 -5.98
N SER A 185 2.60 -3.19 -6.05
CA SER A 185 1.86 -3.60 -4.86
C SER A 185 2.81 -4.10 -3.77
N GLY A 186 4.02 -4.53 -4.16
CA GLY A 186 4.98 -5.23 -3.31
C GLY A 186 4.73 -6.74 -3.28
N ALA A 187 3.62 -7.23 -3.83
CA ALA A 187 3.32 -8.65 -3.98
C ALA A 187 3.40 -9.03 -5.48
N SER A 188 2.28 -9.39 -6.10
CA SER A 188 2.22 -9.87 -7.48
C SER A 188 1.88 -8.80 -8.53
N GLY A 189 1.21 -7.72 -8.12
CA GLY A 189 0.60 -6.73 -9.02
C GLY A 189 1.23 -5.33 -9.03
N LEU A 190 0.57 -4.44 -9.77
CA LEU A 190 0.84 -2.99 -9.83
C LEU A 190 -0.43 -2.22 -9.47
N HIS A 191 -0.29 -1.06 -8.86
CA HIS A 191 -1.42 -0.15 -8.64
C HIS A 191 -1.19 1.17 -9.37
N VAL A 192 -2.21 1.62 -10.12
CA VAL A 192 -2.22 2.92 -10.79
C VAL A 192 -3.18 3.84 -10.06
N TYR A 193 -2.68 4.97 -9.58
CA TYR A 193 -3.41 5.94 -8.77
C TYR A 193 -3.74 7.18 -9.59
N LEU A 194 -4.98 7.64 -9.48
CA LEU A 194 -5.48 8.89 -10.01
C LEU A 194 -5.90 9.81 -8.86
N PRO A 195 -5.23 10.96 -8.64
CA PRO A 195 -5.66 11.91 -7.61
C PRO A 195 -7.05 12.44 -7.88
N LEU A 196 -7.88 12.52 -6.85
CA LEU A 196 -9.24 13.09 -6.89
C LEU A 196 -9.42 14.24 -5.89
N ASN A 197 -8.57 14.33 -4.86
CA ASN A 197 -8.63 15.36 -3.82
C ASN A 197 -10.02 15.46 -3.15
N ALA A 198 -10.68 14.31 -2.92
CA ALA A 198 -12.00 14.21 -2.29
C ALA A 198 -13.12 15.03 -2.98
N ARG A 199 -12.99 15.25 -4.30
CA ARG A 199 -13.97 15.97 -5.12
C ARG A 199 -15.20 15.13 -5.46
N TYR A 200 -15.07 13.81 -5.54
CA TYR A 200 -16.11 12.91 -6.02
C TYR A 200 -16.41 11.83 -4.97
N PRO A 201 -17.67 11.37 -4.87
CA PRO A 201 -18.03 10.21 -4.09
C PRO A 201 -17.41 8.93 -4.69
N TYR A 202 -17.31 7.88 -3.88
CA TYR A 202 -16.80 6.57 -4.30
C TYR A 202 -17.51 5.99 -5.53
N GLU A 203 -18.83 6.18 -5.63
CA GLU A 203 -19.62 5.69 -6.76
C GLU A 203 -19.13 6.25 -8.09
N LEU A 204 -19.05 7.58 -8.22
CA LEU A 204 -18.54 8.23 -9.43
C LEU A 204 -17.07 7.87 -9.71
N ALA A 205 -16.24 7.72 -8.67
CA ALA A 205 -14.86 7.28 -8.85
C ALA A 205 -14.81 5.84 -9.40
N ARG A 206 -15.67 4.95 -8.92
CA ARG A 206 -15.72 3.55 -9.37
C ARG A 206 -16.26 3.43 -10.80
N GLU A 207 -17.28 4.19 -11.17
CA GLU A 207 -17.81 4.23 -12.55
C GLU A 207 -16.73 4.69 -13.55
N PHE A 208 -16.00 5.76 -13.21
CA PHE A 208 -14.88 6.19 -14.06
C PHE A 208 -13.78 5.11 -14.13
N ALA A 209 -13.47 4.45 -13.00
CA ALA A 209 -12.50 3.35 -12.97
C ALA A 209 -12.94 2.16 -13.85
N GLU A 210 -14.24 1.86 -13.89
CA GLU A 210 -14.82 0.81 -14.74
C GLU A 210 -14.70 1.14 -16.24
N ILE A 211 -14.92 2.40 -16.63
CA ILE A 211 -14.69 2.86 -18.01
C ILE A 211 -13.21 2.64 -18.39
N VAL A 212 -12.29 3.08 -17.53
CA VAL A 212 -10.84 2.88 -17.76
C VAL A 212 -10.51 1.38 -17.87
N ALA A 213 -11.01 0.56 -16.95
CA ALA A 213 -10.77 -0.88 -16.94
C ALA A 213 -11.31 -1.56 -18.21
N THR A 214 -12.46 -1.13 -18.69
CA THR A 214 -13.08 -1.63 -19.94
C THR A 214 -12.23 -1.28 -21.16
N LEU A 215 -11.78 -0.03 -21.28
CA LEU A 215 -10.92 0.39 -22.38
C LEU A 215 -9.56 -0.33 -22.38
N VAL A 216 -8.98 -0.57 -21.20
CA VAL A 216 -7.76 -1.39 -21.06
C VAL A 216 -8.03 -2.84 -21.47
N HIS A 217 -9.19 -3.38 -21.08
CA HIS A 217 -9.58 -4.73 -21.46
C HIS A 217 -9.74 -4.87 -22.97
N GLU A 218 -10.36 -3.89 -23.64
CA GLU A 218 -10.50 -3.86 -25.10
C GLU A 218 -9.15 -3.88 -25.82
N GLN A 219 -8.14 -3.19 -25.30
CA GLN A 219 -6.79 -3.20 -25.86
C GLN A 219 -6.07 -4.55 -25.67
N LEU A 220 -6.35 -5.27 -24.56
CA LEU A 220 -5.58 -6.44 -24.12
C LEU A 220 -6.46 -7.65 -23.79
N GLN A 221 -7.51 -7.89 -24.60
CA GLN A 221 -8.54 -8.91 -24.32
C GLN A 221 -7.99 -10.33 -24.09
N GLY A 222 -6.85 -10.64 -24.74
CA GLY A 222 -6.19 -11.95 -24.62
C GLY A 222 -5.63 -12.23 -23.22
N ILE A 223 -5.25 -11.20 -22.47
CA ILE A 223 -4.56 -11.35 -21.17
C ILE A 223 -5.27 -10.69 -19.99
N THR A 224 -6.31 -9.88 -20.23
CA THR A 224 -7.05 -9.14 -19.19
C THR A 224 -8.50 -9.59 -19.05
N SER A 225 -9.11 -9.26 -17.92
CA SER A 225 -10.54 -9.40 -17.67
C SER A 225 -11.01 -8.32 -16.68
N ILE A 226 -12.29 -7.95 -16.78
CA ILE A 226 -13.02 -7.12 -15.80
C ILE A 226 -14.03 -7.94 -14.99
N GLU A 227 -14.09 -9.25 -15.22
CA GLU A 227 -14.97 -10.16 -14.48
C GLU A 227 -14.36 -10.48 -13.11
N ARG A 228 -15.13 -10.22 -12.05
CA ARG A 228 -14.69 -10.43 -10.67
C ARG A 228 -14.58 -11.91 -10.33
N SER A 229 -15.49 -12.74 -10.85
CA SER A 229 -15.52 -14.16 -10.49
C SER A 229 -14.30 -14.90 -11.04
N LEU A 230 -13.47 -15.45 -10.15
CA LEU A 230 -12.30 -16.25 -10.52
C LEU A 230 -12.65 -17.42 -11.46
N SER A 231 -13.81 -18.07 -11.25
CA SER A 231 -14.25 -19.20 -12.07
C SER A 231 -14.55 -18.80 -13.52
N LYS A 232 -15.01 -17.57 -13.74
CA LYS A 232 -15.31 -17.01 -15.07
C LYS A 232 -14.10 -16.33 -15.70
N ARG A 233 -13.21 -15.75 -14.87
CA ARG A 233 -12.00 -15.02 -15.29
C ARG A 233 -10.91 -15.92 -15.85
N GLY A 234 -10.81 -17.15 -15.37
CA GLY A 234 -9.73 -18.08 -15.74
C GLY A 234 -8.35 -17.55 -15.30
N ASN A 235 -7.36 -17.60 -16.20
CA ASN A 235 -5.96 -17.23 -15.92
C ASN A 235 -5.60 -15.81 -16.39
N LYS A 236 -6.60 -14.94 -16.58
CA LYS A 236 -6.39 -13.56 -17.02
C LYS A 236 -6.08 -12.64 -15.84
N ILE A 237 -5.37 -11.56 -16.12
CA ILE A 237 -5.12 -10.45 -15.20
C ILE A 237 -6.42 -9.69 -14.98
N TYR A 238 -6.80 -9.48 -13.72
CA TYR A 238 -7.95 -8.67 -13.39
C TYR A 238 -7.56 -7.20 -13.34
N VAL A 239 -8.29 -6.39 -14.08
CA VAL A 239 -8.21 -4.92 -13.96
C VAL A 239 -9.25 -4.51 -12.93
N ASP A 240 -8.87 -4.60 -11.66
CA ASP A 240 -9.75 -4.40 -10.51
C ASP A 240 -10.06 -2.92 -10.30
N TYR A 241 -11.27 -2.54 -10.66
CA TYR A 241 -11.85 -1.22 -10.42
C TYR A 241 -12.68 -1.15 -9.12
N LEU A 242 -12.94 -2.27 -8.45
CA LEU A 242 -13.79 -2.38 -7.27
C LEU A 242 -13.08 -2.02 -5.95
N GLN A 243 -11.75 -1.86 -5.98
CA GLN A 243 -10.97 -1.28 -4.87
C GLN A 243 -11.42 0.14 -4.51
N ASN A 244 -12.19 0.81 -5.38
CA ASN A 244 -12.77 2.13 -5.18
C ASN A 244 -14.08 2.06 -4.37
N SER A 245 -14.02 1.48 -3.17
CA SER A 245 -15.16 1.42 -2.25
C SER A 245 -14.72 1.73 -0.82
N ARG A 246 -15.67 2.15 0.01
CA ARG A 246 -15.44 2.46 1.42
C ARG A 246 -14.89 1.24 2.16
N GLY A 247 -13.84 1.44 2.97
CA GLY A 247 -13.27 0.39 3.82
C GLY A 247 -12.52 -0.73 3.10
N GLN A 248 -12.25 -0.61 1.79
CA GLN A 248 -11.39 -1.53 1.07
C GLN A 248 -9.96 -1.50 1.62
N THR A 249 -9.33 -2.68 1.63
CA THR A 249 -7.98 -2.87 2.16
C THR A 249 -6.96 -2.83 1.03
N LEU A 250 -6.08 -1.83 1.05
CA LEU A 250 -4.97 -1.75 0.10
C LEU A 250 -3.72 -1.21 0.79
N ALA A 251 -2.58 -1.86 0.55
CA ALA A 251 -1.32 -1.43 1.14
C ALA A 251 -0.95 -0.01 0.68
N SER A 252 -0.60 0.85 1.64
CA SER A 252 -0.13 2.21 1.39
C SER A 252 1.16 2.23 0.58
N ALA A 253 1.46 3.35 -0.09
CA ALA A 253 2.82 3.63 -0.54
C ALA A 253 3.80 3.48 0.63
N TYR A 254 4.97 2.90 0.37
CA TYR A 254 6.03 2.60 1.33
C TYR A 254 5.69 1.56 2.41
N SER A 255 4.50 0.95 2.39
CA SER A 255 4.18 -0.17 3.27
C SER A 255 5.03 -1.39 2.92
N LEU A 256 5.53 -2.11 3.93
CA LEU A 256 6.02 -3.48 3.73
C LEU A 256 4.86 -4.39 3.36
N ARG A 257 5.16 -5.51 2.72
CA ARG A 257 4.25 -6.62 2.47
C ARG A 257 4.74 -7.87 3.20
N PRO A 258 3.85 -8.76 3.65
CA PRO A 258 4.20 -10.04 4.27
C PRO A 258 4.64 -11.07 3.21
N GLU A 259 5.61 -10.69 2.39
CA GLU A 259 6.18 -11.47 1.28
C GLU A 259 7.68 -11.71 1.53
N PRO A 260 8.28 -12.78 0.95
CA PRO A 260 9.72 -13.03 1.08
C PRO A 260 10.57 -11.79 0.74
N GLY A 261 11.57 -11.51 1.58
CA GLY A 261 12.43 -10.32 1.47
C GLY A 261 11.84 -9.03 2.04
N ALA A 262 10.65 -9.07 2.67
CA ALA A 262 9.93 -7.90 3.17
C ALA A 262 9.84 -6.80 2.11
N THR A 263 9.24 -7.17 0.98
CA THR A 263 9.05 -6.27 -0.16
C THR A 263 8.22 -5.06 0.22
N VAL A 264 8.36 -3.99 -0.56
CA VAL A 264 7.70 -2.71 -0.32
C VAL A 264 6.70 -2.45 -1.44
N SER A 265 5.53 -1.91 -1.09
CA SER A 265 4.67 -1.26 -2.08
C SER A 265 5.31 0.06 -2.51
N ALA A 266 6.19 -0.05 -3.52
CA ALA A 266 7.19 0.95 -3.82
C ALA A 266 6.72 1.88 -4.95
N PRO A 267 6.69 3.21 -4.73
CA PRO A 267 6.46 4.15 -5.80
C PRO A 267 7.45 4.07 -6.95
N LEU A 268 6.93 4.26 -8.16
CA LEU A 268 7.65 4.18 -9.42
C LEU A 268 7.47 5.47 -10.22
N LEU A 269 8.52 5.86 -10.94
CA LEU A 269 8.38 6.74 -12.09
C LEU A 269 7.85 5.90 -13.25
N TRP A 270 6.99 6.47 -14.11
CA TRP A 270 6.45 5.74 -15.26
C TRP A 270 7.53 5.17 -16.19
N LYS A 271 8.69 5.83 -16.32
CA LYS A 271 9.85 5.33 -17.08
C LYS A 271 10.47 4.03 -16.53
N GLU A 272 10.14 3.67 -15.29
CA GLU A 272 10.55 2.41 -14.64
C GLU A 272 9.55 1.28 -14.87
N VAL A 273 8.33 1.58 -15.33
CA VAL A 273 7.28 0.60 -15.63
C VAL A 273 7.54 0.01 -17.03
N LYS A 274 8.54 -0.86 -17.11
CA LYS A 274 9.00 -1.51 -18.35
C LYS A 274 9.60 -2.89 -18.04
N ALA A 275 9.85 -3.68 -19.08
CA ALA A 275 10.41 -5.02 -18.98
C ALA A 275 11.61 -5.10 -18.01
N GLY A 276 11.61 -6.15 -17.17
CA GLY A 276 12.61 -6.35 -16.12
C GLY A 276 12.31 -5.67 -14.78
N LEU A 277 11.24 -4.88 -14.67
CA LEU A 277 10.69 -4.45 -13.38
C LEU A 277 10.12 -5.68 -12.64
N HIS A 278 10.37 -5.77 -11.33
CA HIS A 278 9.75 -6.79 -10.47
C HIS A 278 9.62 -6.29 -9.02
N PRO A 279 8.56 -6.62 -8.26
CA PRO A 279 8.37 -6.12 -6.90
C PRO A 279 9.48 -6.51 -5.92
N SER A 280 10.10 -7.68 -6.13
CA SER A 280 11.25 -8.15 -5.31
C SER A 280 12.49 -7.27 -5.38
N GLN A 281 12.55 -6.34 -6.35
CA GLN A 281 13.63 -5.35 -6.44
C GLN A 281 13.53 -4.27 -5.37
N PHE A 282 12.38 -4.13 -4.69
CA PHE A 282 12.14 -3.10 -3.69
C PHE A 282 11.83 -3.75 -2.35
N THR A 283 12.77 -3.67 -1.41
CA THR A 283 12.70 -4.35 -0.12
C THR A 283 13.01 -3.40 1.02
N ILE A 284 12.74 -3.86 2.25
CA ILE A 284 13.15 -3.21 3.49
C ILE A 284 14.62 -2.76 3.47
N PHE A 285 15.49 -3.48 2.76
CA PHE A 285 16.93 -3.24 2.75
C PHE A 285 17.39 -2.12 1.82
N ASN A 286 16.59 -1.73 0.81
CA ASN A 286 17.04 -0.81 -0.24
C ASN A 286 16.14 0.40 -0.47
N ILE A 287 14.89 0.38 -0.02
CA ILE A 287 13.94 1.46 -0.31
C ILE A 287 14.35 2.77 0.35
N GLU A 288 14.97 2.74 1.53
CA GLU A 288 15.42 3.95 2.22
C GLU A 288 16.49 4.70 1.42
N SER A 289 17.43 3.97 0.83
CA SER A 289 18.45 4.54 -0.07
C SER A 289 17.82 5.16 -1.32
N ARG A 290 16.79 4.53 -1.88
CA ARG A 290 16.02 5.07 -3.00
C ARG A 290 15.32 6.38 -2.61
N VAL A 291 14.68 6.43 -1.45
CA VAL A 291 14.00 7.63 -0.93
C VAL A 291 14.98 8.76 -0.65
N LYS A 292 16.14 8.47 -0.07
CA LYS A 292 17.21 9.49 0.12
C LYS A 292 17.67 10.09 -1.21
N LYS A 293 17.74 9.28 -2.27
CA LYS A 293 18.18 9.71 -3.60
C LYS A 293 17.12 10.48 -4.38
N LEU A 294 15.86 10.02 -4.34
CA LEU A 294 14.79 10.52 -5.21
C LEU A 294 13.77 11.40 -4.50
N GLY A 295 13.76 11.40 -3.17
CA GLY A 295 12.67 11.94 -2.37
C GLY A 295 11.40 11.09 -2.47
N ASP A 296 10.28 11.69 -2.08
CA ASP A 296 8.95 11.11 -2.27
C ASP A 296 8.43 11.45 -3.68
N ILE A 297 8.72 10.56 -4.63
CA ILE A 297 8.27 10.67 -6.03
C ILE A 297 6.77 10.43 -6.21
N PHE A 298 6.05 10.00 -5.17
CA PHE A 298 4.61 9.71 -5.22
C PHE A 298 3.78 10.85 -4.60
N TYR A 299 4.42 11.81 -3.93
CA TYR A 299 3.78 12.84 -3.10
C TYR A 299 2.66 13.61 -3.79
N MET A 300 2.81 13.84 -5.10
CA MET A 300 1.82 14.57 -5.90
C MET A 300 0.47 13.86 -6.00
N VAL A 301 0.40 12.56 -5.67
CA VAL A 301 -0.87 11.84 -5.60
C VAL A 301 -1.82 12.41 -4.54
N LEU A 302 -1.26 13.08 -3.52
CA LEU A 302 -1.99 13.71 -2.41
C LEU A 302 -2.39 15.15 -2.70
N LYS A 303 -2.13 15.66 -3.91
CA LYS A 303 -2.30 17.06 -4.27
C LYS A 303 -3.53 17.27 -5.16
N LYS A 304 -3.39 18.11 -6.20
CA LYS A 304 -4.50 18.52 -7.06
C LYS A 304 -5.14 17.29 -7.71
N GLY A 305 -6.45 17.17 -7.55
CA GLY A 305 -7.24 16.09 -8.14
C GLY A 305 -7.55 16.33 -9.62
N ASN A 306 -7.66 15.25 -10.37
CA ASN A 306 -8.12 15.23 -11.75
C ASN A 306 -9.56 15.75 -11.89
N ASP A 307 -9.88 16.28 -13.07
CA ASP A 307 -11.24 16.64 -13.44
C ASP A 307 -11.89 15.51 -14.23
N LEU A 308 -12.74 14.70 -13.57
CA LEU A 308 -13.32 13.51 -14.20
C LEU A 308 -14.28 13.87 -15.34
N ARG A 309 -14.94 15.04 -15.29
CA ARG A 309 -15.79 15.50 -16.39
C ARG A 309 -14.97 15.82 -17.64
N HIS A 310 -13.83 16.50 -17.46
CA HIS A 310 -12.90 16.71 -18.57
C HIS A 310 -12.33 15.39 -19.10
N CYS A 311 -12.02 14.46 -18.20
CA CYS A 311 -11.52 13.13 -18.58
C CYS A 311 -12.52 12.36 -19.44
N LEU A 312 -13.80 12.32 -19.03
CA LEU A 312 -14.88 11.69 -19.78
C LEU A 312 -15.04 12.31 -21.18
N LYS A 313 -15.07 13.65 -21.25
CA LYS A 313 -15.15 14.37 -22.53
C LYS A 313 -14.02 14.00 -23.49
N ASN A 314 -12.78 13.90 -22.99
CA ASN A 314 -11.63 13.51 -23.80
C ASN A 314 -11.68 12.05 -24.27
N LEU A 315 -12.37 11.19 -23.52
CA LEU A 315 -12.63 9.80 -23.90
C LEU A 315 -13.85 9.64 -24.82
N GLY A 316 -14.61 10.71 -25.09
CA GLY A 316 -15.78 10.69 -25.97
C GLY A 316 -17.11 10.38 -25.27
N TYR A 317 -17.17 10.53 -23.95
CA TYR A 317 -18.39 10.45 -23.13
C TYR A 317 -18.94 11.84 -22.78
#